data_AF-A0A377D6E2-F1
#
_entry.id   AF-A0A377D6E2-F1
#
_cell.length_a   1.000
_cell.length_b   1.000
_cell.length_c   1.000
_cell.angle_alpha   90.00
_cell.angle_beta   90.00
_cell.angle_gamma   90.00
#
_symmetry.space_group_name_H-M   'P 1'
#
loop_
_entity.id
_entity.type
_entity.pdbx_description
1 polymer ?
#
loop_
_entity_poly.entity_id
_entity_poly.type
_entity_poly.pdbx_seq_one_letter_code
_entity_poly.pdbx_strand_id
1 'polypeptide(L)' 'MSTLPVTKGKEGFTELTLRTLESRTPLLRCHRQYLVNLAHLQEIRLEDNGQAELILRNGLTVPVSRRYLKSLKEAIGL' A
#
# COMPACT_ATOMS: atom_id res chain seq x y z
N MET A 1 5.18 27.93 -21.30
CA MET A 1 4.39 26.69 -21.44
C MET A 1 4.69 25.81 -20.23
N SER A 2 3.71 25.69 -19.36
CA SER A 2 3.82 25.08 -18.03
C SER A 2 3.62 23.58 -18.12
N THR A 3 4.64 22.80 -17.76
CA THR A 3 4.46 21.37 -17.44
C THR A 3 5.19 21.13 -16.13
N LEU A 4 4.46 21.22 -15.02
CA LEU A 4 4.95 20.82 -13.71
C LEU A 4 5.25 19.32 -13.75
N PRO A 5 6.40 18.87 -13.25
CA PRO A 5 6.81 17.48 -13.35
C PRO A 5 5.84 16.58 -12.57
N VAL A 6 5.29 15.62 -13.32
CA VAL A 6 4.77 14.33 -12.87
C VAL A 6 5.22 14.01 -11.44
N THR A 7 4.28 13.93 -10.50
CA THR A 7 4.58 13.44 -9.14
C THR A 7 4.80 11.92 -9.21
N LYS A 8 5.93 11.52 -9.84
CA LYS A 8 6.55 10.21 -9.69
C LYS A 8 6.90 10.05 -8.21
N GLY A 9 6.57 8.89 -7.64
CA GLY A 9 6.65 8.60 -6.21
C GLY A 9 7.90 9.20 -5.57
N LYS A 10 7.69 10.18 -4.67
CA LYS A 10 8.75 10.71 -3.83
C LYS A 10 9.09 9.64 -2.80
N GLU A 11 10.22 8.99 -2.98
CA GLU A 11 10.82 8.13 -1.97
C GLU A 11 11.39 9.04 -0.89
N GLY A 12 10.76 9.03 0.29
CA GLY A 12 11.18 9.79 1.45
C GLY A 12 11.56 8.83 2.56
N PHE A 13 12.78 8.98 3.10
CA PHE A 13 13.16 8.29 4.31
C PHE A 13 12.55 9.03 5.50
N THR A 14 11.89 8.31 6.40
CA THR A 14 11.37 8.87 7.65
C THR A 14 12.02 8.13 8.81
N GLU A 15 12.53 8.85 9.81
CA GLU A 15 13.03 8.26 11.07
C GLU A 15 11.89 7.72 11.95
N LEU A 16 10.64 7.87 11.51
CA LEU A 16 9.46 7.36 12.18
C LEU A 16 9.31 5.85 11.96
N THR A 17 9.05 5.12 13.04
CA THR A 17 8.72 3.69 12.93
C THR A 17 7.42 3.48 12.17
N LEU A 18 7.28 2.33 11.49
CA LEU A 18 6.03 1.89 10.85
C LEU A 18 4.83 2.01 11.80
N ARG A 19 5.00 1.71 13.09
CA ARG A 19 3.93 1.80 14.10
C ARG A 19 3.47 3.25 14.30
N THR A 20 4.39 4.21 14.26
CA THR A 20 4.08 5.64 14.39
C THR A 20 3.38 6.17 13.14
N LEU A 21 3.76 5.70 11.96
CA LEU A 21 3.06 6.04 10.72
C LEU A 21 1.66 5.45 10.70
N GLU A 22 1.52 4.18 11.05
CA GLU A 22 0.23 3.48 11.15
C GLU A 22 -0.75 4.19 12.10
N SER A 23 -0.29 4.76 13.22
CA SER A 23 -1.17 5.49 14.15
C SER A 23 -1.50 6.92 13.73
N ARG A 24 -0.68 7.54 12.88
CA ARG A 24 -0.82 8.95 12.48
C ARG A 24 -1.38 9.13 11.07
N THR A 25 -1.57 8.04 10.33
CA THR A 25 -1.99 8.09 8.93
C THR A 25 -3.04 7.01 8.65
N PRO A 26 -3.94 7.21 7.68
CA PRO A 26 -4.90 6.20 7.26
C PRO A 26 -4.26 5.11 6.38
N LEU A 27 -2.97 4.84 6.55
CA LEU A 27 -2.27 3.82 5.79
C LEU A 27 -2.60 2.43 6.35
N LEU A 28 -2.90 1.49 5.46
CA LEU A 28 -3.19 0.12 5.83
C LEU A 28 -1.90 -0.69 5.89
N ARG A 29 -1.78 -1.52 6.91
CA ARG A 29 -0.72 -2.51 7.01
C ARG A 29 -1.04 -3.76 6.19
N CYS A 30 -0.37 -3.89 5.05
CA CYS A 30 -0.48 -5.04 4.15
C CYS A 30 0.70 -6.03 4.28
N HIS A 31 1.81 -5.60 4.90
CA HIS A 31 2.98 -6.45 5.14
C HIS A 31 3.65 -6.06 6.47
N ARG A 32 4.58 -6.89 6.97
CA ARG A 32 5.31 -6.56 8.22
C ARG A 32 6.11 -5.26 8.11
N GLN A 33 6.54 -4.94 6.90
CA GLN A 33 7.45 -3.84 6.56
C GLN A 33 6.82 -2.81 5.61
N TYR A 34 5.54 -2.96 5.23
CA TYR A 34 4.89 -2.06 4.30
C TYR A 34 3.56 -1.54 4.85
N LEU A 35 3.36 -0.25 4.65
CA LEU A 35 2.11 0.47 4.83
C LEU A 35 1.70 1.00 3.45
N VAL A 36 0.43 0.85 3.11
CA VAL A 36 -0.10 1.21 1.79
C VAL A 36 -1.27 2.16 1.94
N ASN A 37 -1.35 3.16 1.07
CA ASN A 37 -2.52 4.02 1.01
C ASN A 37 -3.56 3.39 0.09
N LEU A 38 -4.67 2.88 0.65
CA LEU A 38 -5.76 2.30 -0.14
C LEU A 38 -6.44 3.31 -1.07
N ALA A 39 -6.34 4.62 -0.80
CA ALA A 39 -6.86 5.65 -1.72
C ALA A 39 -6.18 5.63 -3.09
N HIS A 40 -4.95 5.11 -3.16
CA HIS A 40 -4.19 4.95 -4.40
C HIS A 40 -4.24 3.53 -4.96
N LEU A 41 -5.03 2.63 -4.35
CA LEU A 41 -5.21 1.28 -4.87
C LEU A 41 -5.92 1.33 -6.22
N GLN A 42 -5.39 0.58 -7.17
CA GLN A 42 -5.97 0.40 -8.50
C GLN A 42 -6.55 -1.00 -8.64
N GLU A 43 -5.78 -2.03 -8.29
CA GLU A 43 -6.17 -3.44 -8.45
C GLU A 43 -5.55 -4.28 -7.33
N ILE A 44 -6.25 -5.33 -6.90
CA ILE A 44 -5.73 -6.34 -5.98
C ILE A 44 -5.63 -7.64 -6.76
N ARG A 45 -4.42 -8.18 -6.92
CA ARG A 45 -4.20 -9.50 -7.49
C ARG A 45 -4.04 -10.52 -6.39
N LEU A 46 -4.88 -11.53 -6.40
CA LEU A 46 -4.77 -12.68 -5.50
C LEU A 46 -3.90 -13.72 -6.19
N GLU A 47 -2.88 -14.21 -5.49
CA GLU A 47 -1.97 -15.22 -5.97
C GLU A 47 -2.40 -16.61 -5.47
N ASP A 48 -2.17 -17.66 -6.26
CA ASP A 48 -2.53 -19.05 -5.94
C ASP A 48 -1.82 -19.60 -4.69
N ASN A 49 -0.70 -18.98 -4.31
CA ASN A 49 0.06 -19.29 -3.08
C ASN A 49 -0.60 -18.71 -1.80
N GLY A 50 -1.78 -18.09 -1.93
CA GLY A 50 -2.53 -17.45 -0.87
C GLY A 50 -1.98 -16.09 -0.43
N GLN A 51 -1.06 -15.50 -1.19
CA GLN A 51 -0.63 -14.10 -1.05
C GLN A 51 -1.47 -13.20 -1.97
N ALA A 52 -1.18 -11.91 -1.94
CA ALA A 52 -1.75 -10.97 -2.89
C ALA A 52 -0.76 -9.88 -3.23
N GLU A 53 -0.99 -9.19 -4.33
CA GLU A 53 -0.27 -7.99 -4.72
C GLU A 53 -1.26 -6.83 -4.88
N LEU A 54 -0.90 -5.67 -4.34
CA LEU A 54 -1.63 -4.43 -4.54
C LEU A 54 -0.97 -3.65 -5.66
N ILE A 55 -1.72 -3.40 -6.72
CA ILE A 55 -1.30 -2.52 -7.80
C ILE A 55 -1.86 -1.14 -7.47
N LEU A 56 -0.97 -0.17 -7.32
CA LEU A 56 -1.32 1.23 -7.10
C LEU A 56 -1.49 1.97 -8.43
N ARG A 57 -2.23 3.08 -8.43
CA ARG A 57 -2.50 3.91 -9.61
C ARG A 57 -1.26 4.46 -10.31
N ASN A 58 -0.12 4.48 -9.62
CA ASN A 58 1.17 4.90 -10.18
C ASN A 58 1.96 3.73 -10.81
N GLY A 59 1.37 2.52 -10.87
CA GLY A 59 2.00 1.30 -11.38
C GLY A 59 2.88 0.57 -10.38
N LEU A 60 3.00 1.03 -9.12
CA LEU A 60 3.74 0.30 -8.10
C LEU A 60 2.97 -0.93 -7.63
N THR A 61 3.66 -2.06 -7.52
CA THR A 61 3.15 -3.29 -6.92
C THR A 61 3.67 -3.45 -5.49
N VAL A 62 2.77 -3.72 -4.55
CA VAL A 62 3.11 -3.94 -3.14
C VAL A 62 2.66 -5.35 -2.72
N PRO A 63 3.58 -6.22 -2.31
CA PRO A 63 3.23 -7.58 -1.90
C PRO A 63 2.54 -7.58 -0.54
N VAL A 64 1.50 -8.41 -0.43
CA VAL A 64 0.67 -8.61 0.76
C VAL A 64 0.88 -10.02 1.28
N SER A 65 1.27 -10.15 2.54
CA SER A 65 1.35 -11.49 3.15
C SER A 65 -0.04 -12.02 3.44
N ARG A 66 -0.22 -13.35 3.35
CA ARG A 66 -1.48 -14.05 3.65
C ARG A 66 -2.13 -13.66 4.98
N ARG A 67 -1.32 -13.40 6.02
CA ARG A 67 -1.82 -12.97 7.33
C ARG A 67 -2.47 -11.58 7.34
N TYR A 68 -2.09 -10.70 6.42
CA TYR A 68 -2.65 -9.35 6.28
C TYR A 68 -3.74 -9.28 5.22
N LEU A 69 -3.87 -10.31 4.37
CA LEU A 69 -4.95 -10.40 3.38
C LEU A 69 -6.34 -10.32 4.03
N LYS A 70 -6.51 -10.95 5.21
CA LYS A 70 -7.77 -10.88 5.96
C LYS A 70 -8.10 -9.43 6.35
N SER A 71 -7.16 -8.73 6.99
CA SER A 71 -7.33 -7.33 7.37
C SER A 71 -7.49 -6.39 6.18
N LEU A 72 -6.85 -6.70 5.05
CA LEU A 72 -7.04 -5.96 3.80
C LEU A 72 -8.48 -6.10 3.28
N LYS A 73 -9.01 -7.33 3.22
CA LYS A 73 -10.40 -7.58 2.79
C LYS A 73 -11.40 -6.88 3.71
N GLU A 74 -11.20 -6.98 5.03
CA GLU A 74 -12.00 -6.27 6.03
C GLU A 74 -11.95 -4.74 5.82
N ALA A 75 -10.77 -4.18 5.53
CA ALA A 75 -10.59 -2.74 5.32
C ALA A 75 -11.26 -2.21 4.03
N ILE A 76 -11.45 -3.06 3.03
CA ILE A 76 -12.15 -2.71 1.77
C ILE A 76 -13.62 -3.17 1.75
N GLY A 77 -14.09 -3.82 2.83
CA GLY A 77 -15.48 -4.30 2.95
C GLY A 77 -15.81 -5.55 2.13
N LEU A 78 -14.81 -6.39 1.86
CA LEU A 78 -14.93 -7.68 1.16
C LEU A 78 -14.93 -8.89 2.10
#